data_AF-A0A9W8I5S0-F1
#
_entry.id   AF-A0A9W8I5S0-F1
#
_cell.length_a   1.000
_cell.length_b   1.000
_cell.length_c   1.000
_cell.angle_alpha   90.00
_cell.angle_beta   90.00
_cell.angle_gamma   90.00
#
_symmetry.space_group_name_H-M   'P 1'
#
loop_
_entity.id
_entity.type
_entity.pdbx_description
1 polymer ?
#
loop_
_entity_poly.entity_id
_entity_poly.type
_entity_poly.pdbx_seq_one_letter_code
_entity_poly.pdbx_strand_id
1 'polypeptide(L)'
;MAEQAGRELSSFAQAVHNHLQFDGHMEMLSIDRMEEILKGTFRILQLTDEVWQAQLAQVMLNHNVLQSWAAYCHSEGIEDTATLPRMISFLKATYDTVSTAYQALDELVALKFKIDEDLPMFNQKFNYLVARVDFPVDQLSITLNHYHRTMPVDIKKSCLLQTSLLYGK
;
A
#
# COMPACT_ATOMS: atom_id res chain seq x y z
N MET A 1 1.86 -32.44 -22.76
CA MET A 1 1.68 -31.01 -22.39
C MET A 1 1.61 -30.84 -20.88
N ALA A 2 0.76 -31.58 -20.15
CA ALA A 2 0.64 -31.49 -18.70
C ALA A 2 1.94 -31.76 -17.90
N GLU A 3 2.78 -32.71 -18.35
CA GLU A 3 4.07 -32.98 -17.68
C GLU A 3 5.10 -31.84 -17.82
N GLN A 4 5.06 -31.09 -18.91
CA GLN A 4 5.93 -29.93 -19.13
C GLN A 4 5.51 -28.78 -18.19
N ALA A 5 4.20 -28.48 -18.19
CA ALA A 5 3.62 -27.46 -17.32
C ALA A 5 3.82 -27.77 -15.83
N GLY A 6 3.68 -29.04 -15.42
CA GLY A 6 3.93 -29.45 -14.03
C GLY A 6 5.40 -29.30 -13.60
N ARG A 7 6.35 -29.54 -14.52
CA ARG A 7 7.78 -29.31 -14.25
C ARG A 7 8.09 -27.83 -14.14
N GLU A 8 7.58 -27.01 -15.04
CA GLU A 8 7.78 -25.55 -15.00
C GLU A 8 7.17 -24.93 -13.75
N LEU A 9 5.96 -25.35 -13.35
CA LEU A 9 5.32 -24.95 -12.09
C LEU A 9 6.20 -25.31 -10.89
N SER A 10 6.71 -26.55 -10.83
CA SER A 10 7.54 -27.01 -9.71
C SER A 10 8.86 -26.26 -9.65
N SER A 11 9.52 -26.04 -10.78
CA SER A 11 10.77 -25.26 -10.87
C SER A 11 10.55 -23.80 -10.49
N PHE A 12 9.45 -23.20 -10.93
CA PHE A 12 9.09 -21.84 -10.55
C PHE A 12 8.79 -21.75 -9.05
N ALA A 13 7.90 -22.60 -8.53
CA ALA A 13 7.54 -22.63 -7.12
C ALA A 13 8.78 -22.82 -6.23
N GLN A 14 9.72 -23.68 -6.63
CA GLN A 14 10.97 -23.88 -5.91
C GLN A 14 11.90 -22.65 -5.98
N ALA A 15 11.93 -21.96 -7.13
CA ALA A 15 12.69 -20.72 -7.28
C ALA A 15 12.13 -19.58 -6.42
N VAL A 16 10.79 -19.49 -6.28
CA VAL A 16 10.14 -18.45 -5.48
C VAL A 16 9.89 -18.85 -4.02
N HIS A 17 10.13 -20.11 -3.63
CA HIS A 17 9.81 -20.65 -2.30
C HIS A 17 10.49 -19.88 -1.14
N ASN A 18 11.67 -19.31 -1.38
CA ASN A 18 12.39 -18.53 -0.37
C ASN A 18 11.92 -17.06 -0.28
N HIS A 19 10.97 -16.66 -1.12
CA HIS A 19 10.38 -15.33 -1.11
C HIS A 19 9.06 -15.33 -0.33
N LEU A 20 8.80 -14.21 0.35
CA LEU A 20 7.53 -14.00 1.04
C LEU A 20 6.39 -13.94 0.02
N GLN A 21 5.21 -14.42 0.42
CA GLN A 21 3.99 -14.22 -0.37
C GLN A 21 3.48 -12.79 -0.19
N PHE A 22 2.95 -12.21 -1.26
CA PHE A 22 2.26 -10.94 -1.23
C PHE A 22 0.88 -11.13 -0.60
N ASP A 23 0.67 -10.52 0.56
CA ASP A 23 -0.56 -10.63 1.37
C ASP A 23 -1.52 -9.45 1.20
N GLY A 24 -1.17 -8.49 0.33
CA GLY A 24 -1.94 -7.25 0.14
C GLY A 24 -1.45 -6.11 1.04
N HIS A 25 -0.50 -6.37 1.94
CA HIS A 25 0.12 -5.38 2.80
C HIS A 25 1.58 -5.16 2.39
N MET A 26 1.98 -3.90 2.21
CA MET A 26 3.35 -3.59 1.76
C MET A 26 4.43 -3.78 2.82
N GLU A 27 4.07 -4.11 4.07
CA GLU A 27 5.02 -4.25 5.18
C GLU A 27 6.01 -5.40 4.96
N MET A 28 5.62 -6.45 4.22
CA MET A 28 6.44 -7.65 4.02
C MET A 28 6.99 -7.78 2.61
N LEU A 29 6.20 -7.42 1.59
CA LEU A 29 6.61 -7.45 0.19
C LEU A 29 5.85 -6.38 -0.59
N SER A 30 6.56 -5.40 -1.18
CA SER A 30 5.92 -4.42 -2.06
C SER A 30 5.60 -5.04 -3.43
N ILE A 31 4.61 -4.48 -4.13
CA ILE A 31 4.22 -4.94 -5.46
C ILE A 31 5.38 -4.76 -6.45
N ASP A 32 6.13 -3.65 -6.39
CA ASP A 32 7.30 -3.46 -7.25
C ASP A 32 8.39 -4.50 -6.97
N ARG A 33 8.62 -4.85 -5.70
CA ARG A 33 9.59 -5.87 -5.34
C ARG A 33 9.15 -7.26 -5.80
N MET A 34 7.87 -7.58 -5.68
CA MET A 34 7.28 -8.79 -6.25
C MET A 34 7.48 -8.83 -7.78
N GLU A 35 7.19 -7.73 -8.47
CA GLU A 35 7.35 -7.60 -9.92
C GLU A 35 8.81 -7.84 -10.36
N GLU A 36 9.78 -7.31 -9.62
CA GLU A 36 11.21 -7.57 -9.85
C GLU A 36 11.56 -9.05 -9.71
N ILE A 37 11.10 -9.71 -8.63
CA ILE A 37 11.36 -11.13 -8.37
C ILE A 37 10.77 -11.98 -9.50
N LEU A 38 9.51 -11.72 -9.87
CA LEU A 38 8.81 -12.42 -10.95
C LEU A 38 9.57 -12.29 -12.27
N LYS A 39 9.87 -11.06 -12.71
CA LYS A 39 10.59 -10.81 -13.96
C LYS A 39 11.98 -11.43 -13.96
N GLY A 40 12.69 -11.37 -12.83
CA GLY A 40 13.99 -12.01 -12.65
C GLY A 40 13.92 -13.52 -12.83
N THR A 41 12.96 -14.18 -12.17
CA THR A 41 12.76 -15.63 -12.24
C THR A 41 12.32 -16.08 -13.63
N PHE A 42 11.38 -15.36 -14.27
CA PHE A 42 10.94 -15.69 -15.63
C PHE A 42 12.07 -15.57 -16.64
N ARG A 43 12.97 -14.59 -16.48
CA ARG A 43 14.16 -14.45 -17.32
C ARG A 43 15.13 -15.62 -17.15
N ILE A 44 15.33 -16.10 -15.91
CA ILE A 44 16.20 -17.26 -15.62
C ILE A 44 15.61 -18.53 -16.25
N LEU A 45 14.29 -18.71 -16.16
CA LEU A 45 13.58 -19.87 -16.69
C LEU A 45 13.24 -19.76 -18.19
N GLN A 46 13.59 -18.64 -18.84
CA GLN A 46 13.30 -18.34 -20.25
C GLN A 46 11.81 -18.43 -20.62
N LEU A 47 10.93 -18.13 -19.67
CA LEU A 47 9.48 -18.14 -19.89
C LEU A 47 9.06 -16.85 -20.56
N THR A 48 8.43 -16.92 -21.73
CA THR A 48 8.04 -15.76 -22.55
C THR A 48 6.53 -15.56 -22.67
N ASP A 49 5.74 -16.60 -22.38
CA ASP A 49 4.28 -16.54 -22.46
C ASP A 49 3.71 -15.76 -21.25
N GLU A 50 3.13 -14.58 -21.51
CA GLU A 50 2.65 -13.68 -20.46
C GLU A 50 1.42 -14.19 -19.72
N VAL A 51 0.61 -15.06 -20.33
CA VAL A 51 -0.56 -15.69 -19.69
C VAL A 51 -0.08 -16.78 -18.76
N TRP A 52 0.87 -17.61 -19.22
CA TRP A 52 1.51 -18.63 -18.39
C TRP A 52 2.29 -18.02 -17.23
N GLN A 53 3.02 -16.93 -17.46
CA GLN A 53 3.66 -16.16 -16.41
C GLN A 53 2.67 -15.67 -15.35
N ALA A 54 1.47 -15.21 -15.75
CA ALA A 54 0.44 -14.79 -14.80
C ALA A 54 -0.05 -15.97 -13.95
N GLN A 55 -0.25 -17.14 -14.55
CA GLN A 55 -0.65 -18.35 -13.83
C GLN A 55 0.42 -18.79 -12.82
N LEU A 56 1.70 -18.75 -13.20
CA LEU A 56 2.80 -19.06 -12.29
C LEU A 56 2.93 -18.03 -11.15
N ALA A 57 2.77 -16.74 -11.47
CA ALA A 57 2.90 -15.66 -10.49
C ALA A 57 1.86 -15.73 -9.36
N GLN A 58 0.73 -16.42 -9.55
CA GLN A 58 -0.26 -16.67 -8.51
C GLN A 58 0.32 -17.41 -7.29
N VAL A 59 1.38 -18.20 -7.45
CA VAL A 59 2.07 -18.89 -6.35
C VAL A 59 2.65 -17.91 -5.31
N MET A 60 2.98 -16.70 -5.74
CA MET A 60 3.47 -15.64 -4.86
C MET A 60 2.34 -14.84 -4.18
N LEU A 61 1.08 -15.11 -4.47
CA LEU A 61 -0.05 -14.44 -3.83
C LEU A 61 -0.51 -15.24 -2.61
N ASN A 62 -0.80 -14.55 -1.51
CA ASN A 62 -1.52 -15.15 -0.39
C ASN A 62 -2.95 -15.51 -0.84
N HIS A 63 -3.55 -16.48 -0.17
CA HIS A 63 -4.91 -16.94 -0.40
C HIS A 63 -5.95 -15.82 -0.58
N ASN A 64 -5.93 -14.78 0.26
CA ASN A 64 -6.91 -13.69 0.19
C ASN A 64 -6.74 -12.84 -1.08
N VAL A 65 -5.50 -12.56 -1.46
CA VAL A 65 -5.19 -11.80 -2.68
C VAL A 65 -5.50 -12.62 -3.92
N LEU A 66 -5.20 -13.92 -3.87
CA LEU A 66 -5.52 -14.88 -4.93
C LEU A 66 -7.03 -14.96 -5.18
N GLN A 67 -7.85 -15.03 -4.12
CA GLN A 67 -9.31 -15.01 -4.24
C GLN A 67 -9.81 -13.71 -4.88
N SER A 68 -9.26 -12.56 -4.46
CA SER A 68 -9.63 -11.26 -5.01
C SER A 68 -9.29 -11.13 -6.49
N TRP A 69 -8.11 -11.64 -6.88
CA TRP A 69 -7.69 -11.72 -8.28
C TRP A 69 -8.60 -12.65 -9.09
N ALA A 70 -8.93 -13.83 -8.57
CA ALA A 70 -9.83 -14.76 -9.26
C ALA A 70 -11.23 -14.17 -9.47
N ALA A 71 -11.78 -13.47 -8.47
CA ALA A 71 -13.06 -12.77 -8.58
C ALA A 71 -13.02 -11.67 -9.65
N TYR A 72 -11.93 -10.90 -9.72
CA TYR A 72 -11.72 -9.89 -10.75
C TYR A 72 -11.69 -10.52 -12.15
N CYS A 73 -10.90 -11.58 -12.35
CA CYS A 73 -10.83 -12.30 -13.63
C CYS A 73 -12.19 -12.84 -14.07
N HIS A 74 -12.98 -13.36 -13.14
CA HIS A 74 -14.33 -13.85 -13.40
C HIS A 74 -15.27 -12.70 -13.82
N SER A 75 -15.24 -11.57 -13.12
CA SER A 75 -16.08 -10.40 -13.43
C SER A 75 -15.78 -9.78 -14.79
N GLU A 76 -14.54 -9.88 -15.25
CA GLU A 76 -14.07 -9.34 -16.52
C GLU A 76 -14.10 -10.37 -17.66
N GLY A 77 -14.39 -11.65 -17.37
CA GLY A 77 -14.42 -12.74 -18.35
C GLY A 77 -13.05 -13.05 -18.97
N ILE A 78 -11.96 -12.95 -18.20
CA ILE A 78 -10.56 -13.08 -18.68
C ILE A 78 -9.78 -14.23 -18.03
N GLU A 79 -10.45 -15.21 -17.44
CA GLU A 79 -9.85 -16.27 -16.61
C GLU A 79 -8.69 -16.99 -17.31
N ASP A 80 -8.83 -17.30 -18.60
CA ASP A 80 -7.84 -18.03 -19.39
C ASP A 80 -6.88 -17.12 -20.19
N THR A 81 -7.10 -15.80 -20.18
CA THR A 81 -6.34 -14.83 -21.01
C THR A 81 -5.68 -13.74 -20.20
N ALA A 82 -5.76 -13.80 -18.87
CA ALA A 82 -5.19 -12.79 -18.00
C ALA A 82 -3.65 -12.82 -18.08
N THR A 83 -3.06 -11.67 -18.40
CA THR A 83 -1.61 -11.52 -18.56
C THR A 83 -0.95 -10.98 -17.30
N LEU A 84 0.36 -11.21 -17.16
CA LEU A 84 1.15 -10.72 -16.04
C LEU A 84 1.03 -9.19 -15.85
N PRO A 85 1.17 -8.33 -16.88
CA PRO A 85 0.98 -6.88 -16.74
C PRO A 85 -0.40 -6.49 -16.19
N ARG A 86 -1.45 -7.24 -16.56
CA ARG A 86 -2.81 -6.99 -16.07
C ARG A 86 -2.97 -7.39 -14.62
N MET A 87 -2.36 -8.51 -14.20
CA MET A 87 -2.30 -8.89 -12.80
C MET A 87 -1.60 -7.83 -11.95
N ILE A 88 -0.42 -7.36 -12.37
CA ILE A 88 0.31 -6.29 -11.66
C ILE A 88 -0.52 -5.01 -11.59
N SER A 89 -1.20 -4.64 -12.68
CA SER A 89 -2.06 -3.45 -12.72
C SER A 89 -3.24 -3.57 -11.75
N PHE A 90 -3.88 -4.75 -11.66
CA PHE A 90 -4.92 -5.03 -10.68
C PHE A 90 -4.39 -4.91 -9.25
N LEU A 91 -3.24 -5.52 -8.96
CA LEU A 91 -2.64 -5.47 -7.62
C LEU A 91 -2.33 -4.03 -7.21
N LYS A 92 -1.76 -3.22 -8.13
CA LYS A 92 -1.51 -1.80 -7.90
C LYS A 92 -2.83 -1.06 -7.65
N ALA A 93 -3.82 -1.19 -8.51
CA ALA A 93 -5.10 -0.51 -8.33
C ALA A 93 -5.83 -0.88 -7.01
N THR A 94 -5.67 -2.12 -6.55
CA THR A 94 -6.41 -2.66 -5.41
C THR A 94 -5.69 -2.47 -4.07
N TYR A 95 -4.36 -2.60 -4.04
CA TYR A 95 -3.57 -2.65 -2.81
C TYR A 95 -2.55 -1.51 -2.67
N ASP A 96 -2.26 -0.77 -3.75
CA ASP A 96 -1.40 0.44 -3.67
C ASP A 96 -2.13 1.61 -2.98
N THR A 97 -3.46 1.66 -3.07
CA THR A 97 -4.30 2.66 -2.37
C THR A 97 -4.31 2.46 -0.85
N VAL A 98 -4.27 1.22 -0.35
CA VAL A 98 -4.14 0.92 1.08
C VAL A 98 -2.79 1.43 1.61
N SER A 99 -1.73 1.30 0.83
CA SER A 99 -0.42 1.88 1.15
C SER A 99 -0.46 3.41 1.22
N THR A 100 -1.23 4.10 0.36
CA THR A 100 -1.33 5.56 0.48
C THR A 100 -1.97 6.03 1.80
N ALA A 101 -2.90 5.27 2.37
CA ALA A 101 -3.51 5.60 3.66
C ALA A 101 -2.57 5.31 4.84
N TYR A 102 -1.87 4.17 4.82
CA TYR A 102 -0.87 3.85 5.86
C TYR A 102 0.40 4.71 5.75
N GLN A 103 0.88 5.00 4.54
CA GLN A 103 1.96 5.97 4.30
C GLN A 103 1.54 7.38 4.72
N ALA A 104 0.33 7.82 4.39
CA ALA A 104 -0.16 9.12 4.86
C ALA A 104 -0.28 9.15 6.39
N LEU A 105 -0.61 8.02 7.04
CA LEU A 105 -0.62 7.91 8.50
C LEU A 105 0.79 7.98 9.08
N ASP A 106 1.77 7.26 8.52
CA ASP A 106 3.18 7.34 8.93
C ASP A 106 3.75 8.75 8.72
N GLU A 107 3.49 9.37 7.57
CA GLU A 107 3.85 10.75 7.26
C GLU A 107 3.18 11.72 8.24
N LEU A 108 1.91 11.51 8.59
CA LEU A 108 1.18 12.32 9.55
C LEU A 108 1.77 12.17 10.96
N VAL A 109 2.13 10.96 11.39
CA VAL A 109 2.77 10.67 12.69
C VAL A 109 4.19 11.24 12.76
N ALA A 110 4.93 11.21 11.66
CA ALA A 110 6.26 11.79 11.53
C ALA A 110 6.24 13.32 11.37
N LEU A 111 5.09 13.90 10.97
CA LEU A 111 4.94 15.33 10.76
C LEU A 111 5.19 16.07 12.07
N LYS A 112 6.19 16.95 12.08
CA LYS A 112 6.47 17.85 13.19
C LYS A 112 6.58 19.26 12.65
N PHE A 113 5.90 20.18 13.32
CA PHE A 113 6.06 21.59 13.01
C PHE A 113 7.49 22.03 13.31
N LYS A 114 8.16 22.57 12.30
CA LYS A 114 9.50 23.15 12.45
C LYS A 114 9.36 24.63 12.78
N ILE A 115 10.20 25.15 13.67
CA ILE A 115 10.17 26.56 14.11
C ILE A 115 10.29 27.54 12.92
N ASP A 116 10.99 27.14 11.86
CA ASP A 116 11.20 27.94 10.65
C ASP A 116 10.14 27.71 9.56
N GLU A 117 9.09 26.91 9.83
CA GLU A 117 8.02 26.63 8.86
C GLU A 117 6.81 27.53 9.07
N ASP A 118 6.30 28.12 7.98
CA ASP A 118 5.09 28.92 8.00
C ASP A 118 3.85 28.07 8.36
N LEU A 119 3.11 28.52 9.38
CA LEU A 119 1.91 27.86 9.89
C LEU A 119 0.84 27.57 8.80
N PRO A 120 0.57 28.48 7.83
CA PRO A 120 -0.35 28.18 6.73
C PRO A 120 0.10 27.02 5.84
N MET A 121 1.40 26.93 5.55
CA MET A 121 1.97 25.88 4.70
C MET A 121 2.00 24.53 5.43
N PHE A 122 2.28 24.54 6.74
CA PHE A 122 2.15 23.36 7.59
C PHE A 122 0.70 22.85 7.64
N ASN A 123 -0.27 23.74 7.83
CA ASN A 123 -1.69 23.38 7.87
C ASN A 123 -2.17 22.78 6.54
N GLN A 124 -1.65 23.27 5.41
CA GLN A 124 -1.96 22.71 4.10
C GLN A 124 -1.44 21.26 3.96
N LYS A 125 -0.19 21.00 4.38
CA LYS A 125 0.39 19.64 4.38
C LYS A 125 -0.36 18.70 5.31
N PHE A 126 -0.68 19.17 6.52
CA PHE A 126 -1.46 18.40 7.49
C PHE A 126 -2.85 18.02 6.94
N ASN A 127 -3.59 18.99 6.40
CA ASN A 127 -4.92 18.74 5.83
C ASN A 127 -4.88 17.80 4.62
N TYR A 128 -3.84 17.92 3.78
CA TYR A 128 -3.62 17.00 2.67
C TYR A 128 -3.38 15.56 3.12
N LEU A 129 -2.59 15.36 4.19
CA LEU A 129 -2.35 14.03 4.77
C LEU A 129 -3.59 13.47 5.44
N VAL A 130 -4.32 14.27 6.22
CA VAL A 130 -5.57 13.85 6.88
C VAL A 130 -6.62 13.38 5.87
N ALA A 131 -6.74 14.05 4.72
CA ALA A 131 -7.68 13.66 3.66
C ALA A 131 -7.34 12.30 3.00
N ARG A 132 -6.09 11.82 3.13
CA ARG A 132 -5.61 10.54 2.54
C ARG A 132 -5.76 9.34 3.46
N VAL A 133 -5.93 9.53 4.78
CA VAL A 133 -5.88 8.45 5.78
C VAL A 133 -7.24 7.75 5.98
N ASP A 134 -8.33 8.26 5.39
CA ASP A 134 -9.70 7.71 5.47
C ASP A 134 -10.09 7.22 6.87
N PHE A 135 -10.08 8.13 7.86
CA PHE A 135 -10.42 7.80 9.25
C PHE A 135 -11.91 7.42 9.39
N PRO A 136 -12.25 6.30 10.05
CA PRO A 136 -13.64 5.96 10.37
C PRO A 136 -14.27 7.02 11.29
N VAL A 137 -15.59 7.17 11.15
CA VAL A 137 -16.43 8.28 11.62
C VAL A 137 -16.32 8.55 13.13
N ASP A 138 -15.34 9.37 13.52
CA ASP A 138 -15.30 10.26 14.71
C ASP A 138 -14.07 11.22 14.59
N GLN A 139 -14.02 11.91 13.44
CA GLN A 139 -12.80 12.55 12.89
C GLN A 139 -12.24 13.72 13.72
N LEU A 140 -13.08 14.54 14.37
CA LEU A 140 -12.60 15.80 14.94
C LEU A 140 -11.63 15.58 16.11
N SER A 141 -11.93 14.65 17.01
CA SER A 141 -11.15 14.43 18.22
C SER A 141 -9.78 13.80 17.94
N ILE A 142 -9.72 12.87 16.98
CA ILE A 142 -8.47 12.20 16.58
C ILE A 142 -7.58 13.17 15.81
N THR A 143 -8.13 13.90 14.85
CA THR A 143 -7.40 14.92 14.07
C THR A 143 -6.91 16.05 14.97
N LEU A 144 -7.71 16.55 15.92
CA LEU A 144 -7.29 17.57 16.88
C LEU A 144 -6.19 17.07 17.81
N ASN A 145 -6.29 15.86 18.35
CA ASN A 145 -5.26 15.30 19.23
C ASN A 145 -3.93 15.13 18.49
N HIS A 146 -3.99 14.70 17.23
CA HIS A 146 -2.80 14.56 16.40
C HIS A 146 -2.18 15.91 16.04
N TYR A 147 -3.00 16.88 15.62
CA TYR A 147 -2.57 18.26 15.37
C TYR A 147 -1.90 18.88 16.61
N HIS A 148 -2.47 18.64 17.78
CA HIS A 148 -1.82 19.02 19.03
C HIS A 148 -0.48 18.29 19.16
N ARG A 149 -0.38 16.97 19.04
CA ARG A 149 0.90 16.26 19.19
C ARG A 149 2.02 16.78 18.29
N THR A 150 1.72 17.18 17.06
CA THR A 150 2.71 17.64 16.06
C THR A 150 3.19 19.08 16.27
N MET A 151 2.50 19.89 17.09
CA MET A 151 2.93 21.25 17.46
C MET A 151 4.01 21.29 18.56
N PRO A 152 4.95 22.27 18.52
CA PRO A 152 5.93 22.47 19.57
C PRO A 152 5.24 22.93 20.86
N VAL A 153 5.81 22.57 22.01
CA VAL A 153 5.26 22.91 23.33
C VAL A 153 5.08 24.43 23.51
N ASP A 154 5.93 25.24 22.88
CA ASP A 154 5.90 26.70 22.98
C ASP A 154 4.72 27.35 22.23
N ILE A 155 4.28 26.74 21.11
CA ILE A 155 3.07 27.17 20.38
C ILE A 155 1.81 26.65 21.07
N LYS A 156 1.84 25.42 21.62
CA LYS A 156 0.74 24.88 22.44
C LYS A 156 0.41 25.80 23.62
N LYS A 157 1.45 26.28 24.33
CA LYS A 157 1.28 27.23 25.43
C LYS A 157 0.64 28.53 24.95
N SER A 158 1.07 29.06 23.80
CA SER A 158 0.52 30.29 23.23
C SER A 158 -0.96 30.15 22.81
N CYS A 159 -1.37 29.02 22.22
CA CYS A 159 -2.77 28.75 21.88
C CYS A 159 -3.66 28.51 23.12
N LEU A 160 -3.15 27.80 24.15
CA LEU A 160 -3.86 27.58 25.42
C LEU A 160 -3.98 28.86 26.28
N LEU A 161 -2.98 29.74 26.22
CA LEU A 161 -3.04 31.06 26.86
C LEU A 161 -4.06 31.98 26.17
N GLN A 162 -4.20 31.90 24.84
CA GLN A 162 -5.22 32.66 24.12
C GLN A 162 -6.65 32.17 24.37
N THR A 163 -6.89 30.86 24.54
CA THR A 163 -8.21 30.36 24.94
C THR A 163 -8.57 30.72 26.39
N SER A 164 -7.57 30.81 27.28
CA SER A 164 -7.77 31.29 28.66
C SER A 164 -8.04 32.81 28.73
N LEU A 165 -7.55 33.59 27.76
CA LEU A 165 -7.85 35.02 27.61
C LEU A 165 -9.18 35.29 26.88
N LEU A 166 -9.65 34.36 26.04
CA LEU A 166 -10.94 34.47 25.34
C LEU A 166 -12.13 33.90 26.13
N TYR A 167 -11.89 32.95 27.05
CA TYR A 167 -12.92 32.34 27.91
C TYR A 167 -12.70 32.59 29.42
N GLY A 168 -11.75 33.45 29.78
CA GLY A 168 -11.56 33.92 31.16
C GLY A 168 -12.58 35.00 31.53
N LYS A 169 -13.77 34.55 31.95
CA LYS A 169 -14.58 35.22 32.97
C LYS A 169 -14.92 34.22 34.06
#